data_AF-A0ABD3WGK5-F1
#
_entry.id   AF-A0ABD3WGK5-F1
#
_cell.length_a   1.000
_cell.length_b   1.000
_cell.length_c   1.000
_cell.angle_alpha   90.00
_cell.angle_beta   90.00
_cell.angle_gamma   90.00
#
_symmetry.space_group_name_H-M   'P 1'
#
loop_
_entity.id
_entity.type
_entity.pdbx_description
1 polymer ?
#
loop_
_entity_poly.entity_id
_entity_poly.type
_entity_poly.pdbx_seq_one_letter_code
_entity_poly.pdbx_strand_id
1 'polypeptide(L)'
;MADYWPADIADAAGKISVPTDADVFMAYATTPGNKAWRREYIGSSFIHVTISVLEERHLHEHVEEMFVTVKDEIAKDEKWKTPSGGRMMPCTWSTLTQRLMK
;
A
#
# COMPACT_ATOMS: atom_id res chain seq x y z
N MET A 1 42.61 0.61 27.64
CA MET A 1 42.28 -0.83 27.82
C MET A 1 40.77 -0.89 27.76
N ALA A 2 40.22 -1.30 26.63
CA ALA A 2 38.78 -1.49 26.46
C ALA A 2 38.55 -3.00 26.50
N ASP A 3 37.70 -3.45 27.40
CA ASP A 3 37.40 -4.86 27.65
C ASP A 3 36.75 -5.49 26.41
N TYR A 4 37.53 -6.29 25.71
CA TYR A 4 37.07 -7.11 24.59
C TYR A 4 36.41 -8.36 25.17
N TRP A 5 35.10 -8.28 25.41
CA TRP A 5 34.31 -9.47 25.73
C TRP A 5 34.25 -10.37 24.49
N PRO A 6 34.57 -11.67 24.58
CA PRO A 6 34.38 -12.56 23.45
C PRO A 6 32.88 -12.71 23.27
N ALA A 7 32.33 -12.12 22.20
CA ALA A 7 30.95 -12.39 21.80
C ALA A 7 30.81 -13.91 21.69
N ASP A 8 29.96 -14.49 22.53
CA ASP A 8 29.72 -15.92 22.60
C ASP A 8 29.36 -16.41 21.20
N ILE A 9 30.20 -17.28 20.62
CA ILE A 9 30.00 -17.91 19.31
C ILE A 9 28.69 -18.74 19.29
N ALA A 10 28.05 -18.95 20.45
CA ALA A 10 26.72 -19.53 20.59
C ALA A 10 25.56 -18.57 20.16
N ASP A 11 25.74 -17.25 20.20
CA ASP A 11 24.76 -16.27 19.70
C ASP A 11 24.83 -16.10 18.16
N ALA A 12 25.78 -16.79 17.52
CA ALA A 12 25.95 -16.87 16.06
C ALA A 12 24.96 -17.83 15.38
N ALA A 13 23.98 -18.38 16.12
CA ALA A 13 22.71 -18.83 15.54
C ALA A 13 21.82 -17.60 15.31
N GLY A 14 22.30 -16.73 14.41
CA GLY A 14 21.96 -15.32 14.32
C GLY A 14 20.46 -15.04 14.34
N LYS A 15 20.01 -14.23 15.31
CA LYS A 15 18.76 -13.48 15.17
C LYS A 15 18.85 -12.69 13.87
N ILE A 16 18.13 -13.15 12.84
CA ILE A 16 18.00 -12.43 11.59
C ILE A 16 17.34 -11.10 11.94
N SER A 17 18.13 -10.02 11.91
CA SER A 17 17.62 -8.67 12.14
C SER A 17 16.90 -8.18 10.89
N VAL A 18 15.65 -7.73 11.04
CA VAL A 18 14.90 -7.06 9.97
C VAL A 18 15.13 -5.55 10.01
N PRO A 19 15.15 -4.85 8.85
CA PRO A 19 15.17 -3.39 8.82
C PRO A 19 13.98 -2.77 9.56
N THR A 20 14.18 -1.63 10.22
CA THR A 20 13.13 -0.95 11.00
C THR A 20 11.97 -0.43 10.13
N ASP A 21 12.24 -0.19 8.85
CA ASP A 21 11.29 0.27 7.84
C ASP A 21 10.80 -0.86 6.92
N ALA A 22 11.07 -2.12 7.24
CA ALA A 22 10.53 -3.27 6.53
C ALA A 22 9.02 -3.46 6.79
N ASP A 23 8.35 -4.18 5.89
CA ASP A 23 6.97 -4.61 6.04
C ASP A 23 5.94 -3.47 6.14
N VAL A 24 6.24 -2.34 5.50
CA VAL A 24 5.34 -1.20 5.39
C VAL A 24 4.71 -1.17 3.99
N PHE A 25 3.39 -1.02 3.95
CA PHE A 25 2.67 -0.71 2.72
C PHE A 25 1.87 0.57 2.91
N MET A 26 2.15 1.57 2.08
CA MET A 26 1.46 2.86 2.09
C MET A 26 0.69 3.02 0.79
N ALA A 27 -0.60 3.33 0.91
CA ALA A 27 -1.45 3.65 -0.24
C ALA A 27 -2.06 5.04 -0.07
N TYR A 28 -1.71 5.92 -1.00
CA TYR A 28 -2.17 7.30 -1.07
C TYR A 28 -3.30 7.43 -2.08
N ALA A 29 -4.33 8.20 -1.73
CA ALA A 29 -5.48 8.45 -2.60
C ALA A 29 -5.09 9.10 -3.93
N THR A 30 -4.00 9.88 -3.94
CA THR A 30 -3.47 10.49 -5.15
C THR A 30 -1.95 10.57 -5.07
N THR A 31 -1.29 10.70 -6.22
CA THR A 31 0.13 11.08 -6.30
C THR A 31 0.41 12.33 -5.48
N PRO A 32 1.57 12.42 -4.79
CA PRO A 32 1.91 13.57 -3.96
C PRO A 32 1.75 14.90 -4.70
N GLY A 33 1.22 15.90 -3.99
CA GLY A 33 0.97 17.24 -4.55
C GLY A 33 -0.34 17.42 -5.32
N ASN A 34 -1.14 16.36 -5.49
CA ASN A 34 -2.43 16.43 -6.18
C ASN A 34 -3.62 16.39 -5.22
N LYS A 35 -4.81 16.77 -5.72
CA LYS A 35 -6.07 16.73 -4.96
C LYS A 35 -6.67 15.31 -5.00
N ALA A 36 -7.21 14.87 -3.86
CA ALA A 36 -8.04 13.67 -3.79
C ALA A 36 -9.51 14.06 -3.87
N TRP A 37 -10.26 13.46 -4.80
CA TRP A 37 -11.66 13.80 -5.02
C TRP A 37 -12.61 12.99 -4.11
N ARG A 38 -13.72 13.63 -3.74
CA ARG A 38 -14.80 13.06 -2.92
C ARG A 38 -16.15 13.43 -3.53
N ARG A 39 -17.11 12.51 -3.45
CA ARG A 39 -18.51 12.73 -3.80
C ARG A 39 -19.36 12.74 -2.54
N GLU A 40 -20.41 13.56 -2.54
CA GLU A 40 -21.24 13.81 -1.36
C GLU A 40 -21.85 12.52 -0.78
N TYR A 41 -22.45 11.68 -1.62
CA TYR A 41 -23.17 10.47 -1.20
C TYR A 41 -22.38 9.17 -1.32
N ILE A 42 -21.26 9.16 -2.06
CA ILE A 42 -20.41 7.97 -2.27
C ILE A 42 -19.18 7.99 -1.36
N GLY A 43 -18.69 9.18 -0.99
CA GLY A 43 -17.43 9.36 -0.28
C GLY A 43 -16.24 9.52 -1.23
N SER A 44 -15.05 9.18 -0.74
CA SER A 44 -13.80 9.29 -1.52
C SER A 44 -13.79 8.21 -2.59
N SER A 45 -13.48 8.58 -3.84
CA SER A 45 -13.33 7.60 -4.93
C SER A 45 -12.29 6.55 -4.58
N PHE A 46 -11.18 6.97 -3.94
CA PHE A 46 -10.13 6.06 -3.48
C PHE A 46 -10.65 5.02 -2.49
N ILE A 47 -11.24 5.46 -1.38
CA ILE A 47 -11.74 4.55 -0.34
C ILE A 47 -12.84 3.64 -0.88
N HIS A 48 -13.76 4.16 -1.70
CA HIS A 48 -14.84 3.37 -2.27
C HIS A 48 -14.33 2.21 -3.13
N VAL A 49 -13.43 2.51 -4.06
CA VAL A 49 -12.84 1.48 -4.94
C VAL A 49 -11.96 0.53 -4.14
N THR A 50 -11.16 1.03 -3.20
CA THR A 50 -10.34 0.17 -2.33
C THR A 50 -11.20 -0.84 -1.57
N ILE A 51 -12.31 -0.43 -0.98
CA ILE A 51 -13.23 -1.35 -0.29
C ILE A 51 -13.77 -2.39 -1.26
N SER A 52 -14.28 -1.96 -2.43
CA SER A 52 -14.83 -2.86 -3.43
C SER A 52 -13.83 -3.94 -3.88
N VAL A 53 -12.58 -3.54 -4.17
CA VAL A 53 -11.53 -4.48 -4.60
C VAL A 53 -11.11 -5.41 -3.46
N LEU A 54 -10.96 -4.89 -2.23
CA LEU A 54 -10.62 -5.72 -1.09
C LEU A 54 -11.72 -6.76 -0.81
N GLU A 55 -12.99 -6.37 -0.80
CA GLU A 55 -14.12 -7.28 -0.58
C GLU A 55 -14.13 -8.41 -1.61
N GLU A 56 -13.88 -8.08 -2.89
CA GLU A 56 -13.85 -9.06 -3.98
C GLU A 56 -12.63 -9.98 -3.91
N ARG A 57 -11.43 -9.44 -3.60
CA ARG A 57 -10.16 -10.11 -3.97
C ARG A 57 -9.23 -10.51 -2.83
N HIS A 58 -9.51 -10.06 -1.60
CA HIS A 58 -8.59 -10.25 -0.46
C HIS A 58 -8.27 -11.72 -0.11
N LEU A 59 -9.11 -12.67 -0.53
CA LEU A 59 -8.91 -14.11 -0.28
C LEU A 59 -7.94 -14.78 -1.26
N HIS A 60 -7.59 -14.14 -2.37
CA HIS A 60 -6.82 -14.78 -3.44
C HIS A 60 -5.77 -13.88 -4.11
N GLU A 61 -5.81 -12.57 -3.89
CA GLU A 61 -4.81 -11.63 -4.44
C GLU A 61 -3.90 -11.04 -3.35
N HIS A 62 -2.65 -10.81 -3.73
CA HIS A 62 -1.72 -10.05 -2.90
C HIS A 62 -2.12 -8.56 -2.89
N VAL A 63 -1.94 -7.88 -1.75
CA VAL A 63 -2.32 -6.47 -1.60
C VAL A 63 -1.78 -5.54 -2.69
N GLU A 64 -0.55 -5.73 -3.16
CA GLU A 64 0.00 -4.88 -4.24
C GLU A 64 -0.74 -5.07 -5.56
N GLU A 65 -1.12 -6.31 -5.88
CA GLU A 65 -1.92 -6.66 -7.07
C GLU A 65 -3.32 -6.05 -6.97
N MET A 66 -3.97 -6.14 -5.80
CA MET A 66 -5.26 -5.48 -5.54
C MET A 66 -5.16 -3.97 -5.76
N PHE A 67 -4.09 -3.32 -5.28
CA PHE A 67 -3.91 -1.89 -5.50
C PHE A 67 -3.50 -1.51 -6.93
N VAL A 68 -3.03 -2.43 -7.77
CA VAL A 68 -2.95 -2.21 -9.22
C VAL A 68 -4.36 -2.09 -9.81
N THR A 69 -5.29 -2.95 -9.40
CA THR A 69 -6.70 -2.88 -9.80
C THR A 69 -7.36 -1.58 -9.35
N VAL A 70 -7.17 -1.17 -8.08
CA VAL A 70 -7.68 0.11 -7.57
C VAL A 70 -7.20 1.29 -8.41
N LYS A 71 -5.90 1.29 -8.77
CA LYS A 71 -5.28 2.31 -9.62
C LYS A 71 -5.90 2.33 -11.02
N ASP A 72 -6.09 1.16 -11.61
CA ASP A 72 -6.68 1.00 -12.95
C ASP A 72 -8.10 1.55 -13.01
N GLU A 73 -8.95 1.13 -12.07
CA GLU A 73 -10.35 1.55 -12.02
C GLU A 73 -10.48 3.06 -11.85
N ILE A 74 -9.76 3.65 -10.89
CA ILE A 74 -9.85 5.10 -10.64
C ILE A 74 -9.31 5.92 -11.82
N ALA A 75 -8.26 5.44 -12.49
CA ALA A 75 -7.65 6.17 -13.60
C ALA A 75 -8.50 6.13 -14.87
N LYS A 76 -9.11 4.96 -15.16
CA LYS A 76 -9.72 4.66 -16.46
C LYS A 76 -11.23 4.72 -16.46
N ASP A 77 -11.91 4.43 -15.35
CA ASP A 77 -13.37 4.44 -15.32
C ASP A 77 -13.89 5.88 -15.34
N GLU A 78 -14.63 6.24 -16.39
CA GLU A 78 -15.24 7.57 -16.54
C GLU A 78 -16.19 7.89 -15.36
N LYS A 79 -16.72 6.87 -14.68
CA LYS A 79 -17.54 7.07 -13.49
C LYS A 79 -16.79 7.80 -12.39
N TRP A 80 -15.46 7.84 -12.36
CA TRP A 80 -14.67 8.52 -11.32
C TRP A 80 -14.16 9.90 -11.71
N LYS A 81 -14.39 10.32 -12.94
CA LYS A 81 -14.07 11.67 -13.42
C LYS A 81 -14.95 12.71 -12.71
N THR A 82 -14.39 13.89 -12.43
CA THR A 82 -15.19 15.00 -11.88
C THR A 82 -16.06 15.61 -13.00
N PRO A 83 -17.14 16.34 -12.67
CA PRO A 83 -17.94 17.04 -13.68
C PRO A 83 -17.13 18.04 -14.52
N SER A 84 -16.05 18.60 -13.95
CA SER A 84 -15.12 19.50 -14.64
C SER A 84 -14.03 18.76 -15.45
N GLY A 85 -14.10 17.44 -15.55
CA GLY A 85 -13.13 16.61 -16.27
C GLY A 85 -11.85 16.27 -15.50
N GLY A 86 -11.79 16.62 -14.21
CA GLY A 86 -10.66 16.29 -13.33
C GLY A 86 -10.54 14.78 -13.11
N ARG A 87 -9.30 14.31 -13.04
CA ARG A 87 -8.96 12.92 -12.71
C ARG A 87 -8.08 12.87 -11.46
N MET A 88 -7.90 11.68 -10.91
CA MET A 88 -6.94 11.40 -9.85
C MET A 88 -6.23 10.09 -10.13
N MET A 89 -5.04 9.93 -9.57
CA MET A 89 -4.21 8.74 -9.75
C MET A 89 -3.69 8.29 -8.39
N PRO A 90 -4.21 7.20 -7.79
CA PRO A 90 -3.68 6.67 -6.54
C PRO A 90 -2.21 6.26 -6.68
N CYS A 91 -1.50 6.29 -5.56
CA CYS A 91 -0.08 5.96 -5.51
C CYS A 91 0.19 5.00 -4.36
N THR A 92 1.08 4.04 -4.58
CA THR A 92 1.48 3.06 -3.56
C THR A 92 2.99 3.11 -3.38
N TRP A 93 3.45 2.94 -2.14
CA TRP A 93 4.85 2.79 -1.77
C TRP A 93 4.96 1.62 -0.80
N SER A 94 5.97 0.77 -0.97
CA SER A 94 6.04 -0.52 -0.28
C SER A 94 7.47 -0.90 0.06
N THR A 95 7.63 -1.48 1.25
CA THR A 95 8.80 -2.23 1.73
C THR A 95 8.39 -3.62 2.20
N LEU A 96 7.25 -4.13 1.71
CA LEU A 96 6.79 -5.48 2.02
C LEU A 96 7.84 -6.52 1.61
N THR A 97 8.19 -7.41 2.54
CA THR A 97 9.13 -8.51 2.26
C THR A 97 8.44 -9.81 1.88
N GLN A 98 7.11 -9.87 2.01
CA GLN A 98 6.28 -11.06 1.74
C GLN A 98 4.92 -10.69 1.14
N ARG A 99 4.27 -11.67 0.51
CA ARG A 99 2.89 -11.52 0.02
C ARG A 99 1.94 -11.34 1.21
N LEU A 100 1.39 -10.14 1.38
CA LEU A 100 0.25 -9.87 2.26
C LEU A 100 -1.07 -10.24 1.56
N MET A 101 -1.72 -11.28 2.06
CA MET A 101 -3.05 -11.78 1.67
C MET A 101 -3.68 -12.50 2.88
N LYS A 102 -5.00 -12.69 2.88
CA LYS A 102 -5.72 -13.34 4.00
C LYS A 102 -5.68 -14.86 3.91
#